data_AF-A0A4Z2FUU6-F1
#
_entry.id   AF-A0A4Z2FUU6-F1
#
_cell.length_a   1.000
_cell.length_b   1.000
_cell.length_c   1.000
_cell.angle_alpha   90.00
_cell.angle_beta   90.00
_cell.angle_gamma   90.00
#
_symmetry.space_group_name_H-M   'P 1'
#
loop_
_entity.id
_entity.type
_entity.pdbx_description
1 polymer ?
#
loop_
_entity_poly.entity_id
_entity_poly.type
_entity_poly.pdbx_seq_one_letter_code
_entity_poly.pdbx_strand_id
1 'polypeptide(L)'
;MLSLLIDAYDLIDWRQFLLSAALPWPFPSLSQLLVVLQRFKAADAGHSGSVDEDQYLQTELWFSNESVQPVPDDPSEPLPYDRLANIRKFFFQLFADRSLSPPRLDYVCMLQYFAAAPDPRQGFIRALSVVLGQHLKHSSPPGPLVKSMPRIEEAAELSSSTLDGADQDGDALCSGEREVSVAALLAVACHKVAQLRDGSPLPPGCLSREERTEQLVGVFGELGYEPGDSAPFSVLSQHPFVQRLMETSTRYQLVNIHGVLLAQQDEIPEG
;
A
#
# COMPACT_ATOMS: atom_id res chain seq x y z
N MET A 1 17.88 13.45 2.63
CA MET A 1 16.51 13.93 2.30
C MET A 1 16.01 13.41 0.96
N LEU A 2 16.66 13.70 -0.18
CA LEU A 2 16.37 12.98 -1.45
C LEU A 2 16.50 11.45 -1.32
N SER A 3 17.34 11.01 -0.38
CA SER A 3 17.49 9.63 0.13
C SER A 3 16.22 8.87 0.55
N LEU A 4 15.04 9.52 0.60
CA LEU A 4 13.75 8.84 0.82
C LEU A 4 13.03 8.46 -0.49
N LEU A 5 13.32 9.17 -1.58
CA LEU A 5 12.80 8.87 -2.93
C LEU A 5 13.74 7.95 -3.72
N ILE A 6 15.00 7.94 -3.30
CA ILE A 6 16.07 7.08 -3.78
C ILE A 6 15.93 5.72 -3.08
N ASP A 7 15.93 4.64 -3.85
CA ASP A 7 15.94 3.28 -3.34
C ASP A 7 17.36 2.82 -2.92
N ALA A 8 17.51 1.54 -2.57
CA ALA A 8 18.79 0.98 -2.14
C ALA A 8 19.89 0.95 -3.25
N TYR A 9 19.60 1.46 -4.45
CA TYR A 9 20.45 1.39 -5.64
C TYR A 9 20.71 2.76 -6.29
N ASP A 10 20.47 3.85 -5.55
CA ASP A 10 20.56 5.23 -6.05
C ASP A 10 19.55 5.56 -7.17
N LEU A 11 18.48 4.78 -7.33
CA LEU A 11 17.43 4.97 -8.33
C LEU A 11 16.15 5.57 -7.75
N ILE A 12 15.46 6.38 -8.55
CA ILE A 12 14.14 6.94 -8.20
C ILE A 12 13.05 6.19 -8.95
N ASP A 13 12.07 5.65 -8.23
CA ASP A 13 10.82 5.19 -8.82
C ASP A 13 10.02 6.41 -9.31
N TRP A 14 10.06 6.65 -10.63
CA TRP A 14 9.39 7.77 -11.27
C TRP A 14 7.87 7.76 -11.08
N ARG A 15 7.24 6.58 -10.91
CA ARG A 15 5.80 6.50 -10.63
C ARG A 15 5.51 6.91 -9.19
N GLN A 16 6.33 6.48 -8.23
CA GLN A 16 6.22 6.94 -6.85
C GLN A 16 6.45 8.45 -6.75
N PHE A 17 7.44 8.98 -7.46
CA PHE A 17 7.72 10.42 -7.52
C PHE A 17 6.54 11.23 -8.07
N LEU A 18 6.01 10.86 -9.25
CA LEU A 18 4.86 11.56 -9.84
C LEU A 18 3.59 11.40 -9.01
N LEU A 19 3.39 10.25 -8.36
CA LEU A 19 2.27 10.03 -7.43
C LEU A 19 2.35 10.94 -6.20
N SER A 20 3.55 11.12 -5.63
CA SER A 20 3.78 12.08 -4.55
C SER A 20 3.67 13.54 -5.02
N ALA A 21 4.03 13.86 -6.27
CA ALA A 21 3.88 15.20 -6.84
C ALA A 21 2.44 15.59 -7.18
N ALA A 22 1.54 14.61 -7.32
CA ALA A 22 0.11 14.82 -7.54
C ALA A 22 -0.68 15.14 -6.24
N LEU A 23 0.00 15.22 -5.09
CA LEU A 23 -0.64 15.52 -3.80
C LEU A 23 -1.27 16.93 -3.78
N PRO A 24 -2.27 17.17 -2.91
CA PRO A 24 -2.97 16.19 -2.07
C PRO A 24 -3.90 15.27 -2.88
N TRP A 25 -4.07 14.03 -2.46
CA TRP A 25 -5.16 13.16 -2.87
C TRP A 25 -5.59 12.30 -1.67
N PRO A 26 -6.84 11.80 -1.58
CA PRO A 26 -7.32 11.12 -0.38
C PRO A 26 -6.54 9.82 -0.13
N PHE A 27 -5.96 9.62 1.05
CA PHE A 27 -5.23 8.39 1.36
C PHE A 27 -6.19 7.25 1.75
N PRO A 28 -6.07 6.05 1.16
CA PRO A 28 -6.93 4.92 1.51
C PRO A 28 -6.52 4.23 2.81
N SER A 29 -7.53 3.82 3.58
CA SER A 29 -7.39 2.75 4.57
C SER A 29 -7.13 1.39 3.90
N LEU A 30 -6.63 0.41 4.65
CA LEU A 30 -6.43 -0.94 4.12
C LEU A 30 -7.77 -1.57 3.70
N SER A 31 -8.83 -1.39 4.47
CA SER A 31 -10.18 -1.89 4.13
C SER A 31 -10.67 -1.31 2.79
N GLN A 32 -10.45 -0.02 2.54
CA GLN A 32 -10.78 0.61 1.26
C GLN A 32 -9.94 0.05 0.10
N LEU A 33 -8.64 -0.20 0.27
CA LEU A 33 -7.83 -0.86 -0.76
C LEU A 33 -8.37 -2.25 -1.11
N LEU A 34 -8.79 -3.02 -0.10
CA LEU A 34 -9.36 -4.36 -0.29
C LEU A 34 -10.73 -4.30 -0.98
N VAL A 35 -11.61 -3.35 -0.62
CA VAL A 35 -12.88 -3.12 -1.34
C VAL A 35 -12.64 -2.77 -2.81
N VAL A 36 -11.71 -1.86 -3.09
CA VAL A 36 -11.38 -1.46 -4.47
C VAL A 36 -10.75 -2.61 -5.26
N LEU A 37 -9.92 -3.45 -4.62
CA LEU A 37 -9.42 -4.68 -5.23
C LEU A 37 -10.54 -5.65 -5.62
N GLN A 38 -11.57 -5.83 -4.78
CA GLN A 38 -12.71 -6.69 -5.11
C GLN A 38 -13.54 -6.08 -6.25
N ARG A 39 -13.71 -4.75 -6.30
CA ARG A 39 -14.36 -4.07 -7.43
C ARG A 39 -13.60 -4.27 -8.74
N PHE A 40 -12.26 -4.19 -8.74
CA PHE A 40 -11.45 -4.51 -9.92
C PHE A 40 -11.55 -5.98 -10.33
N LYS A 41 -11.53 -6.92 -9.37
CA LYS A 41 -11.74 -8.36 -9.66
C LYS A 41 -13.13 -8.65 -10.27
N ALA A 42 -14.15 -7.87 -9.92
CA ALA A 42 -15.48 -7.96 -10.52
C ALA A 42 -15.54 -7.34 -11.94
N ALA A 43 -14.74 -6.32 -12.23
CA ALA A 43 -14.62 -5.71 -13.56
C ALA A 43 -13.74 -6.54 -14.52
N ASP A 44 -12.69 -7.20 -14.01
CA ASP A 44 -11.80 -8.12 -14.73
C ASP A 44 -12.44 -9.50 -14.90
N ALA A 45 -13.42 -9.57 -15.80
CA ALA A 45 -14.11 -10.80 -16.18
C ALA A 45 -13.19 -11.89 -16.77
N GLY A 46 -11.96 -11.54 -17.16
CA GLY A 46 -10.96 -12.49 -17.64
C GLY A 46 -10.05 -13.04 -16.53
N HIS A 47 -10.13 -12.50 -15.30
CA HIS A 47 -9.20 -12.76 -14.19
C HIS A 47 -7.72 -12.64 -14.59
N SER A 48 -7.45 -11.68 -15.49
CA SER A 48 -6.13 -11.39 -16.05
C SER A 48 -5.18 -10.70 -15.06
N GLY A 49 -5.71 -10.13 -13.97
CA GLY A 49 -5.00 -9.19 -13.10
C GLY A 49 -4.94 -7.77 -13.67
N SER A 50 -5.63 -7.51 -14.78
CA SER A 50 -5.58 -6.22 -15.49
C SER A 50 -6.94 -5.73 -15.98
N VAL A 51 -7.06 -4.41 -16.17
CA VAL A 51 -8.25 -3.75 -16.74
C VAL A 51 -7.86 -2.74 -17.82
N ASP A 52 -8.75 -2.47 -18.77
CA ASP A 52 -8.63 -1.33 -19.71
C ASP A 52 -9.20 -0.03 -19.10
N GLU A 53 -9.14 1.06 -19.89
CA GLU A 53 -9.55 2.40 -19.45
C GLU A 53 -11.05 2.47 -19.14
N ASP A 54 -11.91 1.82 -19.93
CA ASP A 54 -13.35 1.81 -19.70
C ASP A 54 -13.70 1.04 -18.41
N GLN A 55 -13.16 -0.18 -18.25
CA GLN A 55 -13.31 -0.96 -17.01
C GLN A 55 -12.81 -0.18 -15.78
N TYR A 56 -11.67 0.52 -15.89
CA TYR A 56 -11.14 1.36 -14.82
C TYR A 56 -12.05 2.57 -14.52
N LEU A 57 -12.55 3.26 -15.55
CA LEU A 57 -13.42 4.44 -15.40
C LEU A 57 -14.82 4.11 -14.88
N GLN A 58 -15.30 2.87 -15.01
CA GLN A 58 -16.49 2.38 -14.31
C GLN A 58 -16.20 1.91 -12.87
N THR A 59 -14.96 1.51 -12.56
CA THR A 59 -14.60 1.02 -11.22
C THR A 59 -14.35 2.16 -10.23
N GLU A 60 -15.26 2.39 -9.28
CA GLU A 60 -15.08 3.40 -8.24
C GLU A 60 -13.91 3.04 -7.30
N LEU A 61 -13.00 4.01 -7.09
CA LEU A 61 -11.90 3.93 -6.14
C LEU A 61 -12.41 4.16 -4.69
N TRP A 62 -11.50 4.50 -3.78
CA TRP A 62 -11.81 4.81 -2.37
C TRP A 62 -12.25 6.27 -2.14
N PHE A 63 -12.39 7.03 -3.22
CA PHE A 63 -12.95 8.37 -3.25
C PHE A 63 -13.91 8.45 -4.45
N SER A 64 -15.03 9.15 -4.27
CA SER A 64 -16.07 9.24 -5.29
C SER A 64 -15.71 10.20 -6.41
N ASN A 65 -16.24 9.93 -7.61
CA ASN A 65 -16.08 10.78 -8.78
C ASN A 65 -17.02 12.00 -8.78
N GLU A 66 -18.07 11.94 -7.97
CA GLU A 66 -19.12 12.94 -7.94
C GLU A 66 -18.69 14.13 -7.08
N SER A 67 -17.88 15.01 -7.66
CA SER A 67 -17.88 16.40 -7.20
C SER A 67 -19.14 17.07 -7.75
N VAL A 68 -20.10 17.39 -6.89
CA VAL A 68 -21.21 18.28 -7.27
C VAL A 68 -20.61 19.66 -7.44
N GLN A 69 -20.16 19.94 -8.65
CA GLN A 69 -19.58 21.23 -8.97
C GLN A 69 -20.68 22.29 -8.88
N PRO A 70 -20.47 23.38 -8.13
CA PRO A 70 -21.37 24.52 -8.21
C PRO A 70 -21.35 25.01 -9.65
N VAL A 71 -22.51 25.00 -10.30
CA VAL A 71 -22.68 25.64 -11.61
C VAL A 71 -22.52 27.15 -11.37
N PRO A 72 -21.60 27.84 -12.06
CA PRO A 72 -21.47 29.29 -11.91
C PRO A 72 -22.78 30.02 -12.23
N ASP A 73 -23.10 31.05 -11.45
CA ASP A 73 -24.28 31.89 -11.71
C ASP A 73 -24.16 32.69 -13.02
N ASP A 74 -22.91 32.99 -13.44
CA ASP A 74 -22.60 33.59 -14.74
C ASP A 74 -22.26 32.50 -15.77
N PRO A 75 -23.05 32.34 -16.86
CA PRO A 75 -22.80 31.32 -17.89
C PRO A 75 -21.55 31.59 -18.76
N SER A 76 -20.85 32.71 -18.56
CA SER A 76 -19.56 33.01 -19.17
C SER A 76 -18.36 32.57 -18.33
N GLU A 77 -18.56 32.23 -17.05
CA GLU A 77 -17.51 31.66 -16.19
C GLU A 77 -17.26 30.18 -16.53
N PRO A 78 -15.99 29.71 -16.53
CA PRO A 78 -15.69 28.30 -16.74
C PRO A 78 -16.18 27.45 -15.56
N LEU A 79 -16.62 26.23 -15.84
CA LEU A 79 -16.95 25.26 -14.79
C LEU A 79 -15.75 25.04 -13.84
N PRO A 80 -15.98 24.78 -12.55
CA PRO A 80 -14.93 24.48 -11.59
C PRO A 80 -13.99 23.37 -12.07
N TYR A 81 -12.72 23.42 -11.69
CA TYR A 81 -11.77 22.39 -12.06
C TYR A 81 -11.99 21.11 -11.24
N ASP A 82 -12.47 20.02 -11.87
CA ASP A 82 -12.60 18.72 -11.17
C ASP A 82 -11.22 18.09 -10.98
N ARG A 83 -10.60 18.43 -9.86
CA ARG A 83 -9.27 17.92 -9.52
C ARG A 83 -9.27 16.42 -9.23
N LEU A 84 -10.34 15.84 -8.68
CA LEU A 84 -10.39 14.42 -8.32
C LEU A 84 -10.62 13.53 -9.56
N ALA A 85 -11.51 13.92 -10.47
CA ALA A 85 -11.71 13.21 -11.73
C ALA A 85 -10.44 13.24 -12.60
N ASN A 86 -9.72 14.38 -12.63
CA ASN A 86 -8.44 14.48 -13.33
C ASN A 86 -7.34 13.64 -12.66
N ILE A 87 -7.27 13.58 -11.31
CA ILE A 87 -6.35 12.70 -10.58
C ILE A 87 -6.63 11.22 -10.87
N ARG A 88 -7.91 10.82 -10.93
CA ARG A 88 -8.29 9.44 -11.28
C ARG A 88 -7.85 9.06 -12.68
N LYS A 89 -8.04 9.94 -13.68
CA LYS A 89 -7.52 9.73 -15.05
C LYS A 89 -5.99 9.67 -15.07
N PHE A 90 -5.33 10.55 -14.32
CA PHE A 90 -3.88 10.55 -14.16
C PHE A 90 -3.34 9.23 -13.58
N PHE A 91 -4.00 8.62 -12.58
CA PHE A 91 -3.60 7.32 -12.04
C PHE A 91 -3.61 6.21 -13.12
N PHE A 92 -4.66 6.12 -13.94
CA PHE A 92 -4.66 5.18 -15.07
C PHE A 92 -3.49 5.46 -16.02
N GLN A 93 -3.31 6.73 -16.40
CA GLN A 93 -2.22 7.17 -17.26
C GLN A 93 -0.82 6.89 -16.71
N LEU A 94 -0.64 6.85 -15.38
CA LEU A 94 0.61 6.61 -14.68
C LEU A 94 0.97 5.11 -14.63
N PHE A 95 -0.02 4.26 -14.44
CA PHE A 95 0.17 2.83 -14.16
C PHE A 95 -0.15 1.90 -15.35
N ALA A 96 -0.95 2.32 -16.33
CA ALA A 96 -1.28 1.51 -17.49
C ALA A 96 -0.08 1.32 -18.43
N ASP A 97 0.11 0.09 -18.91
CA ASP A 97 1.02 -0.23 -20.01
C ASP A 97 0.39 0.21 -21.34
N ARG A 98 1.02 1.19 -21.98
CA ARG A 98 0.61 1.76 -23.27
C ARG A 98 1.31 1.12 -24.48
N SER A 99 2.15 0.11 -24.27
CA SER A 99 2.66 -0.74 -25.35
C SER A 99 1.59 -1.73 -25.87
N LEU A 100 0.55 -1.96 -25.05
CA LEU A 100 -0.61 -2.77 -25.36
C LEU A 100 -1.74 -1.91 -25.97
N SER A 101 -2.58 -2.54 -26.79
CA SER A 101 -3.75 -1.93 -27.42
C SER A 101 -4.99 -2.83 -27.22
N PRO A 102 -6.02 -2.40 -26.44
CA PRO A 102 -6.04 -1.17 -25.64
C PRO A 102 -5.00 -1.20 -24.50
N PRO A 103 -4.61 -0.04 -23.94
CA PRO A 103 -3.73 0.02 -22.77
C PRO A 103 -4.31 -0.78 -21.60
N ARG A 104 -3.44 -1.49 -20.85
CA ARG A 104 -3.85 -2.33 -19.72
C ARG A 104 -3.19 -1.89 -18.42
N LEU A 105 -4.00 -1.80 -17.37
CA LEU A 105 -3.61 -1.46 -16.01
C LEU A 105 -3.57 -2.73 -15.16
N ASP A 106 -2.40 -3.13 -14.67
CA ASP A 106 -2.29 -4.09 -13.55
C ASP A 106 -2.78 -3.40 -12.26
N TYR A 107 -3.99 -3.75 -11.83
CA TYR A 107 -4.63 -3.12 -10.68
C TYR A 107 -4.03 -3.58 -9.35
N VAL A 108 -3.39 -4.75 -9.28
CA VAL A 108 -2.72 -5.25 -8.07
C VAL A 108 -1.38 -4.54 -7.87
N CYS A 109 -0.61 -4.32 -8.94
CA CYS A 109 0.56 -3.45 -8.91
C CYS A 109 0.17 -2.01 -8.57
N MET A 110 -0.87 -1.45 -9.20
CA MET A 110 -1.33 -0.10 -8.87
C MET A 110 -1.67 0.04 -7.37
N LEU A 111 -2.51 -0.84 -6.83
CA LEU A 111 -2.95 -0.75 -5.43
C LEU A 111 -1.80 -0.95 -4.42
N GLN A 112 -0.72 -1.61 -4.79
CA GLN A 112 0.50 -1.69 -3.98
C GLN A 112 1.23 -0.34 -3.83
N TYR A 113 1.17 0.58 -4.80
CA TYR A 113 1.67 1.95 -4.59
C TYR A 113 0.82 2.70 -3.56
N PHE A 114 -0.50 2.50 -3.59
CA PHE A 114 -1.44 3.09 -2.63
C PHE A 114 -1.44 2.42 -1.25
N ALA A 115 -0.75 1.28 -1.11
CA ALA A 115 -0.52 0.61 0.16
C ALA A 115 0.52 1.33 1.05
N ALA A 116 1.27 2.30 0.53
CA ALA A 116 2.30 3.02 1.28
C ALA A 116 1.79 3.64 2.59
N ALA A 117 2.65 3.68 3.60
CA ALA A 117 2.36 4.21 4.93
C ALA A 117 3.58 4.95 5.53
N PRO A 118 3.42 5.80 6.56
CA PRO A 118 4.56 6.49 7.19
C PRO A 118 5.62 5.52 7.76
N ASP A 119 5.17 4.39 8.29
CA ASP A 119 6.00 3.26 8.72
C ASP A 119 6.16 2.25 7.56
N PRO A 120 7.40 1.94 7.11
CA PRO A 120 7.63 0.98 6.02
C PRO A 120 7.12 -0.43 6.35
N ARG A 121 7.14 -0.85 7.63
CA ARG A 121 6.63 -2.16 8.06
C ARG A 121 5.12 -2.26 7.85
N GLN A 122 4.36 -1.24 8.27
CA GLN A 122 2.93 -1.13 7.96
C GLN A 122 2.66 -1.05 6.45
N GLY A 123 3.48 -0.31 5.69
CA GLY A 123 3.38 -0.22 4.24
C GLY A 123 3.53 -1.59 3.56
N PHE A 124 4.54 -2.37 3.97
CA PHE A 124 4.76 -3.73 3.50
C PHE A 124 3.58 -4.67 3.83
N ILE A 125 3.08 -4.63 5.08
CA ILE A 125 1.93 -5.45 5.50
C ILE A 125 0.67 -5.08 4.72
N ARG A 126 0.43 -3.78 4.47
CA ARG A 126 -0.66 -3.30 3.61
C ARG A 126 -0.52 -3.79 2.18
N ALA A 127 0.68 -3.76 1.61
CA ALA A 127 0.95 -4.24 0.25
C ALA A 127 0.75 -5.76 0.12
N LEU A 128 1.25 -6.53 1.08
CA LEU A 128 1.03 -7.98 1.14
C LEU A 128 -0.45 -8.34 1.32
N SER A 129 -1.18 -7.54 2.10
CA SER A 129 -2.63 -7.68 2.24
C SER A 129 -3.37 -7.45 0.92
N VAL A 130 -2.92 -6.48 0.10
CA VAL A 130 -3.45 -6.24 -1.25
C VAL A 130 -3.14 -7.41 -2.19
N VAL A 131 -1.91 -7.92 -2.21
CA VAL A 131 -1.51 -9.08 -3.04
C VAL A 131 -2.35 -10.32 -2.71
N LEU A 132 -2.55 -10.61 -1.43
CA LEU A 132 -3.37 -11.75 -0.98
C LEU A 132 -4.89 -11.47 -1.05
N GLY A 133 -5.29 -10.21 -1.24
CA GLY A 133 -6.68 -9.77 -1.18
C GLY A 133 -7.35 -9.91 0.18
N GLN A 134 -6.58 -9.97 1.26
CA GLN A 134 -7.06 -10.16 2.63
C GLN A 134 -6.23 -9.40 3.66
N HIS A 135 -6.88 -8.88 4.71
CA HIS A 135 -6.26 -8.09 5.76
C HIS A 135 -5.18 -8.86 6.58
N LEU A 136 -3.92 -8.49 6.43
CA LEU A 136 -2.79 -8.82 7.32
C LEU A 136 -3.04 -8.39 8.78
N LYS A 137 -3.36 -9.31 9.70
CA LYS A 137 -3.29 -9.02 11.14
C LYS A 137 -1.88 -9.33 11.64
N HIS A 138 -1.06 -8.31 11.85
CA HIS A 138 0.18 -8.43 12.61
C HIS A 138 -0.09 -8.05 14.07
N SER A 139 -0.21 -9.03 14.96
CA SER A 139 -0.02 -8.76 16.39
C SER A 139 1.44 -8.37 16.58
N SER A 140 1.72 -7.11 16.94
CA SER A 140 3.02 -6.76 17.51
C SER A 140 3.32 -7.76 18.63
N PRO A 141 4.55 -8.30 18.73
CA PRO A 141 4.90 -9.15 19.87
C PRO A 141 4.56 -8.38 21.15
N PRO A 142 3.97 -9.02 22.17
CA PRO A 142 3.66 -8.35 23.41
C PRO A 142 4.96 -7.74 23.94
N GLY A 143 5.00 -6.41 24.03
CA GLY A 143 6.13 -5.68 24.59
C GLY A 143 6.41 -6.20 26.01
N PRO A 144 7.64 -6.03 26.54
CA PRO A 144 8.04 -6.62 27.81
C PRO A 144 6.98 -6.40 28.88
N LEU A 145 6.29 -7.48 29.24
CA LEU A 145 5.12 -7.41 30.11
C LEU A 145 5.58 -6.86 31.46
N VAL A 146 5.29 -5.58 31.71
CA VAL A 146 5.52 -4.95 33.01
C VAL A 146 4.59 -5.63 34.00
N LYS A 147 5.15 -6.63 34.68
CA LYS A 147 4.49 -7.33 35.77
C LYS A 147 4.01 -6.33 36.80
N SER A 148 2.72 -6.39 37.08
CA SER A 148 2.12 -6.06 38.38
C SER A 148 2.30 -4.63 38.90
N MET A 149 1.22 -3.85 38.80
CA MET A 149 0.78 -3.03 39.94
C MET A 149 -0.72 -3.28 40.16
N PRO A 150 -1.16 -3.56 41.41
CA PRO A 150 -2.57 -3.74 41.71
C PRO A 150 -3.31 -2.41 41.63
N ARG A 151 -4.60 -2.45 41.28
CA ARG A 151 -5.47 -1.26 41.32
C ARG A 151 -5.65 -0.82 42.77
N ILE A 152 -5.41 0.46 43.04
CA ILE A 152 -6.03 1.15 44.17
C ILE A 152 -7.43 1.59 43.70
N GLU A 153 -8.43 1.26 44.50
CA GLU A 153 -9.78 1.82 44.40
C GLU A 153 -9.81 3.11 45.20
N GLU A 154 -10.22 4.22 44.57
CA GLU A 154 -10.66 5.41 45.30
C GLU A 154 -11.81 6.05 44.52
N ALA A 155 -12.88 6.43 45.23
CA ALA A 155 -14.19 6.70 44.64
C ALA A 155 -14.68 8.13 44.90
N ALA A 156 -15.07 8.82 43.83
CA ALA A 156 -16.01 9.95 43.77
C ALA A 156 -16.26 10.21 42.26
N GLU A 157 -17.48 10.05 41.72
CA GLU A 157 -18.55 11.09 41.68
C GLU A 157 -18.11 12.42 41.00
N LEU A 158 -18.72 12.96 39.95
CA LEU A 158 -19.81 12.58 39.00
C LEU A 158 -19.34 12.99 37.55
N SER A 159 -20.03 12.89 36.41
CA SER A 159 -21.46 12.83 36.03
C SER A 159 -21.68 12.12 34.67
N SER A 160 -22.95 11.95 34.27
CA SER A 160 -23.45 11.45 32.98
C SER A 160 -23.28 12.45 31.81
N SER A 161 -23.10 12.04 30.55
CA SER A 161 -24.22 11.54 29.71
C SER A 161 -23.86 10.44 28.69
N THR A 162 -24.70 9.41 28.67
CA THR A 162 -24.95 8.46 27.56
C THR A 162 -25.79 9.16 26.46
N LEU A 163 -26.02 8.69 25.22
CA LEU A 163 -26.28 7.36 24.63
C LEU A 163 -25.76 7.38 23.17
N ASP A 164 -25.08 6.37 22.65
CA ASP A 164 -25.55 5.02 22.22
C ASP A 164 -26.06 4.99 20.76
N GLY A 165 -25.71 3.93 20.04
CA GLY A 165 -25.76 3.83 18.58
C GLY A 165 -24.96 2.63 18.10
N ALA A 166 -25.50 1.44 18.34
CA ALA A 166 -24.82 0.18 18.14
C ALA A 166 -24.83 -0.30 16.67
N ASP A 167 -23.65 -0.64 16.15
CA ASP A 167 -23.49 -1.64 15.09
C ASP A 167 -22.94 -2.92 15.70
N GLN A 168 -23.83 -3.74 16.26
CA GLN A 168 -23.59 -5.18 16.33
C GLN A 168 -23.97 -5.78 14.99
N ASP A 169 -23.01 -5.86 14.06
CA ASP A 169 -23.16 -6.69 12.88
C ASP A 169 -22.22 -7.90 12.97
N GLY A 170 -22.81 -9.08 12.85
CA GLY A 170 -22.18 -10.35 13.21
C GLY A 170 -21.31 -10.91 12.09
N ASP A 171 -20.11 -10.37 11.91
CA ASP A 171 -19.18 -10.89 10.91
C ASP A 171 -18.45 -12.16 11.39
N ALA A 172 -19.07 -13.31 11.13
CA ALA A 172 -18.51 -14.63 11.38
C ALA A 172 -17.43 -15.00 10.34
N LEU A 173 -16.33 -14.25 10.28
CA LEU A 173 -15.21 -14.50 9.37
C LEU A 173 -13.92 -14.94 10.10
N CYS A 174 -13.81 -16.26 10.21
CA CYS A 174 -12.60 -17.06 10.37
C CYS A 174 -11.40 -16.38 11.07
N SER A 175 -11.26 -16.67 12.37
CA SER A 175 -9.98 -16.57 13.10
C SER A 175 -8.98 -17.66 12.67
N GLY A 176 -8.89 -17.94 11.37
CA GLY A 176 -7.82 -18.75 10.79
C GLY A 176 -6.56 -17.90 10.65
N GLU A 177 -5.40 -18.50 10.93
CA GLU A 177 -4.13 -17.86 10.59
C GLU A 177 -4.05 -17.68 9.08
N ARG A 178 -3.59 -16.50 8.64
CA ARG A 178 -3.60 -16.15 7.22
C ARG A 178 -2.29 -16.59 6.60
N GLU A 179 -2.40 -17.59 5.73
CA GLU A 179 -1.27 -18.18 5.04
C GLU A 179 -0.72 -17.24 3.95
N VAL A 180 0.59 -17.33 3.73
CA VAL A 180 1.34 -16.55 2.74
C VAL A 180 2.31 -17.48 2.04
N SER A 181 2.34 -17.43 0.71
CA SER A 181 3.29 -18.18 -0.10
C SER A 181 4.54 -17.37 -0.43
N VAL A 182 5.62 -18.07 -0.82
CA VAL A 182 6.84 -17.44 -1.37
C VAL A 182 6.50 -16.49 -2.52
N ALA A 183 5.56 -16.86 -3.40
CA ALA A 183 5.12 -16.03 -4.52
C ALA A 183 4.48 -14.70 -4.08
N ALA A 184 3.69 -14.69 -3.00
CA ALA A 184 3.09 -13.47 -2.46
C ALA A 184 4.14 -12.54 -1.83
N LEU A 185 5.12 -13.10 -1.10
CA LEU A 185 6.24 -12.32 -0.57
C LEU A 185 7.13 -11.76 -1.69
N LEU A 186 7.39 -12.53 -2.75
CA LEU A 186 8.12 -12.06 -3.93
C LEU A 186 7.37 -10.95 -4.68
N ALA A 187 6.05 -11.04 -4.81
CA ALA A 187 5.26 -9.99 -5.47
C ALA A 187 5.44 -8.63 -4.79
N VAL A 188 5.52 -8.60 -3.45
CA VAL A 188 5.78 -7.39 -2.65
C VAL A 188 7.27 -7.02 -2.62
N ALA A 189 8.16 -7.97 -2.34
CA ALA A 189 9.60 -7.72 -2.18
C ALA A 189 10.34 -7.45 -3.50
N CYS A 190 9.77 -7.84 -4.65
CA CYS A 190 10.24 -7.49 -6.00
C CYS A 190 9.34 -6.46 -6.70
N HIS A 191 8.29 -5.96 -6.03
CA HIS A 191 7.50 -4.84 -6.53
C HIS A 191 8.43 -3.66 -6.88
N LYS A 192 8.11 -2.97 -7.98
CA LYS A 192 8.87 -1.87 -8.60
C LYS A 192 10.23 -2.24 -9.22
N VAL A 193 10.79 -3.43 -8.94
CA VAL A 193 12.05 -3.92 -9.55
C VAL A 193 11.83 -4.54 -10.93
N ALA A 194 10.67 -5.15 -11.16
CA ALA A 194 10.36 -5.96 -12.35
C ALA A 194 10.25 -5.20 -13.68
N GLN A 195 10.60 -3.90 -13.74
CA GLN A 195 10.74 -3.14 -15.00
C GLN A 195 12.20 -2.87 -15.39
N LEU A 196 13.18 -3.37 -14.63
CA LEU A 196 14.51 -3.61 -15.22
C LEU A 196 14.37 -4.78 -16.20
N ARG A 197 14.47 -4.46 -17.48
CA ARG A 197 14.35 -5.41 -18.60
C ARG A 197 15.39 -6.53 -18.43
N ASP A 198 14.97 -7.78 -18.68
CA ASP A 198 15.87 -8.94 -18.73
C ASP A 198 17.15 -8.59 -19.53
N GLY A 199 18.29 -8.54 -18.86
CA GLY A 199 19.60 -8.19 -19.45
C GLY A 199 20.19 -6.80 -19.14
N SER A 200 19.48 -5.88 -18.44
CA SER A 200 20.16 -4.71 -17.85
C SER A 200 20.89 -5.10 -16.56
N PRO A 201 22.19 -4.77 -16.38
CA PRO A 201 22.92 -5.11 -15.17
C PRO A 201 22.24 -4.57 -13.91
N LEU A 202 22.00 -5.45 -12.95
CA LEU A 202 21.54 -5.05 -11.62
C LEU A 202 22.63 -4.19 -10.94
N PRO A 203 22.26 -3.10 -10.24
CA PRO A 203 23.22 -2.29 -9.49
C PRO A 203 23.98 -3.13 -8.44
N PRO A 204 25.24 -2.78 -8.11
CA PRO A 204 26.04 -3.55 -7.16
C PRO A 204 25.33 -3.73 -5.80
N GLY A 205 25.18 -4.97 -5.35
CA GLY A 205 24.45 -5.31 -4.12
C GLY A 205 22.94 -5.48 -4.28
N CYS A 206 22.39 -5.36 -5.49
CA CYS A 206 21.00 -5.73 -5.76
C CYS A 206 20.86 -7.24 -5.92
N LEU A 207 20.15 -7.87 -4.98
CA LEU A 207 19.72 -9.27 -5.12
C LEU A 207 18.80 -9.42 -6.33
N SER A 208 19.09 -10.40 -7.18
CA SER A 208 18.25 -10.78 -8.31
C SER A 208 16.90 -11.33 -7.83
N ARG A 209 15.95 -11.51 -8.76
CA ARG A 209 14.66 -12.15 -8.41
C ARG A 209 14.87 -13.60 -7.98
N GLU A 210 15.84 -14.26 -8.59
CA GLU A 210 16.25 -15.65 -8.35
C GLU A 210 16.90 -15.76 -6.99
N GLU A 211 17.88 -14.92 -6.65
CA GLU A 211 18.54 -14.90 -5.33
C GLU A 211 17.53 -14.61 -4.20
N ARG A 212 16.59 -13.67 -4.40
CA ARG A 212 15.51 -13.44 -3.43
C ARG A 212 14.53 -14.63 -3.33
N THR A 213 14.36 -15.39 -4.42
CA THR A 213 13.53 -16.60 -4.42
C THR A 213 14.22 -17.71 -3.62
N GLU A 214 15.51 -17.96 -3.85
CA GLU A 214 16.31 -18.92 -3.09
C GLU A 214 16.32 -18.59 -1.59
N GLN A 215 16.49 -17.31 -1.23
CA GLN A 215 16.43 -16.88 0.16
C GLN A 215 15.06 -17.12 0.80
N LEU A 216 13.95 -16.76 0.13
CA LEU A 216 12.60 -16.99 0.66
C LEU A 216 12.25 -18.47 0.74
N VAL A 217 12.68 -19.29 -0.21
CA VAL A 217 12.54 -20.76 -0.15
C VAL A 217 13.33 -21.33 1.01
N GLY A 218 14.56 -20.85 1.25
CA GLY A 218 15.36 -21.20 2.44
C GLY A 218 14.64 -20.88 3.74
N VAL A 219 14.03 -19.69 3.86
CA VAL A 219 13.22 -19.29 5.02
C VAL A 219 12.03 -20.22 5.25
N PHE A 220 11.33 -20.65 4.19
CA PHE A 220 10.22 -21.59 4.31
C PHE A 220 10.71 -22.96 4.80
N GLY A 221 11.81 -23.46 4.24
CA GLY A 221 12.45 -24.71 4.67
C GLY A 221 12.96 -24.68 6.12
N GLU A 222 13.56 -23.57 6.57
CA GLU A 222 13.97 -23.36 7.97
C GLU A 222 12.78 -23.40 8.94
N LEU A 223 11.59 -23.00 8.49
CA LEU A 223 10.34 -23.03 9.24
C LEU A 223 9.55 -24.35 9.08
N GLY A 224 10.04 -25.29 8.26
CA GLY A 224 9.43 -26.61 8.04
C GLY A 224 8.33 -26.66 6.97
N TYR A 225 8.30 -25.70 6.04
CA TYR A 225 7.36 -25.63 4.92
C TYR A 225 8.04 -25.95 3.59
N GLU A 226 7.35 -26.66 2.68
CA GLU A 226 7.87 -26.89 1.34
C GLU A 226 7.80 -25.61 0.46
N PRO A 227 8.58 -25.49 -0.62
CA PRO A 227 8.63 -24.28 -1.44
C PRO A 227 7.29 -23.90 -2.12
N GLY A 228 6.38 -24.87 -2.26
CA GLY A 228 5.02 -24.68 -2.80
C GLY A 228 3.95 -24.43 -1.75
N ASP A 229 4.26 -24.59 -0.46
CA ASP A 229 3.31 -24.41 0.62
C ASP A 229 3.08 -22.93 0.95
N SER A 230 2.03 -22.66 1.71
CA SER A 230 1.79 -21.35 2.30
C SER A 230 1.94 -21.45 3.82
N ALA A 231 2.66 -20.51 4.42
CA ALA A 231 2.94 -20.51 5.86
C ALA A 231 2.17 -19.37 6.57
N PRO A 232 1.73 -19.56 7.82
CA PRO A 232 1.07 -18.51 8.61
C PRO A 232 1.92 -17.23 8.69
N PHE A 233 1.32 -16.07 8.38
CA PHE A 233 2.01 -14.79 8.48
C PHE A 233 2.51 -14.49 9.91
N SER A 234 1.80 -14.99 10.93
CA SER A 234 2.17 -14.94 12.35
C SER A 234 3.53 -15.58 12.64
N VAL A 235 3.89 -16.66 11.93
CA VAL A 235 5.16 -17.36 12.02
C VAL A 235 6.22 -16.66 11.16
N LEU A 236 5.88 -16.39 9.89
CA LEU A 236 6.78 -15.72 8.95
C LEU A 236 7.26 -14.36 9.47
N SER A 237 6.38 -13.56 10.10
CA SER A 237 6.74 -12.22 10.61
C SER A 237 7.69 -12.24 11.81
N GLN A 238 7.96 -13.41 12.41
CA GLN A 238 8.99 -13.58 13.43
C GLN A 238 10.35 -13.92 12.84
N HIS A 239 10.43 -14.35 11.58
CA HIS A 239 11.70 -14.74 10.98
C HIS A 239 12.59 -13.49 10.71
N PRO A 240 13.86 -13.47 11.13
CA PRO A 240 14.73 -12.29 11.02
C PRO A 240 14.87 -11.73 9.59
N PHE A 241 14.81 -12.59 8.56
CA PHE A 241 14.85 -12.17 7.17
C PHE A 241 13.57 -11.42 6.76
N VAL A 242 12.40 -11.92 7.14
CA VAL A 242 11.11 -11.30 6.85
C VAL A 242 10.92 -10.01 7.66
N GLN A 243 11.40 -9.97 8.91
CA GLN A 243 11.47 -8.73 9.69
C GLN A 243 12.31 -7.67 8.99
N ARG A 244 13.52 -8.03 8.55
CA ARG A 244 14.38 -7.12 7.77
C ARG A 244 13.69 -6.66 6.49
N LEU A 245 13.05 -7.55 5.73
CA LEU A 245 12.30 -7.18 4.52
C LEU A 245 11.20 -6.14 4.82
N MET A 246 10.44 -6.30 5.91
CA MET A 246 9.42 -5.33 6.30
C MET A 246 10.02 -3.98 6.70
N GLU A 247 11.15 -3.97 7.41
CA GLU A 247 11.78 -2.74 7.93
C GLU A 247 12.56 -1.96 6.86
N THR A 248 13.27 -2.65 5.96
CA THR A 248 14.13 -2.01 4.95
C THR A 248 13.39 -1.70 3.64
N SER A 249 12.11 -2.04 3.53
CA SER A 249 11.29 -1.76 2.33
C SER A 249 10.80 -0.30 2.28
N THR A 250 11.73 0.64 2.06
CA THR A 250 11.41 2.06 1.77
C THR A 250 10.44 2.25 0.61
N ARG A 251 10.34 1.26 -0.29
CA ARG A 251 9.37 1.20 -1.41
C ARG A 251 7.90 1.38 -1.02
N TYR A 252 7.55 1.11 0.24
CA TYR A 252 6.21 1.30 0.80
C TYR A 252 6.18 2.38 1.90
N GLN A 253 7.25 3.16 2.04
CA GLN A 253 7.25 4.35 2.89
C GLN A 253 6.60 5.52 2.15
N LEU A 254 5.63 6.17 2.79
CA LEU A 254 4.95 7.33 2.23
C LEU A 254 5.84 8.57 2.30
N VAL A 255 6.29 9.06 1.13
CA VAL A 255 7.12 10.28 1.04
C VAL A 255 6.26 11.49 0.67
N ASN A 256 6.14 12.45 1.60
CA ASN A 256 5.56 13.77 1.35
C ASN A 256 6.62 14.72 0.80
N ILE A 257 6.73 14.81 -0.53
CA ILE A 257 7.76 15.65 -1.18
C ILE A 257 7.54 17.15 -0.97
N HIS A 258 6.30 17.59 -0.72
CA HIS A 258 6.02 19.01 -0.46
C HIS A 258 6.58 19.44 0.90
N GLY A 259 6.45 18.61 1.93
CA GLY A 259 7.08 18.85 3.23
C GLY A 259 8.61 18.86 3.14
N VAL A 260 9.20 18.01 2.29
CA VAL A 260 10.65 18.00 2.02
C VAL A 260 11.11 19.29 1.34
N LEU A 261 10.36 19.79 0.34
CA LEU A 261 10.71 21.00 -0.40
C LEU A 261 10.54 22.28 0.44
N LEU A 262 9.50 22.35 1.27
CA LEU A 262 9.28 23.50 2.17
C LEU A 262 10.40 23.63 3.21
N ALA A 263 10.84 22.50 3.80
CA ALA A 263 11.95 22.50 4.76
C ALA A 263 13.29 23.00 4.16
N GLN A 264 13.47 22.97 2.83
CA GLN A 264 14.65 23.55 2.18
C GLN A 264 14.56 25.06 1.93
N GLN A 265 13.39 25.68 2.09
CA GLN A 265 13.22 27.14 1.99
C GLN A 265 13.60 27.83 3.30
N ASP A 266 13.34 27.19 4.45
CA ASP A 266 13.70 27.71 5.79
C ASP A 266 15.22 27.62 6.09
N GLU A 267 16.00 26.85 5.32
CA GLU A 267 17.46 26.74 5.47
C GLU A 267 18.25 27.76 4.63
N ILE A 268 17.60 28.67 3.89
CA ILE A 268 18.27 29.77 3.19
C ILE A 268 18.36 30.97 4.15
N PRO A 269 19.56 31.35 4.64
CA PRO A 269 19.69 32.56 5.43
C PRO A 269 19.53 33.78 4.52
N GLU A 270 18.65 34.71 4.89
CA GLU A 270 18.64 36.05 4.30
C GLU A 270 19.99 36.72 4.54
N GLY A 271 20.62 37.21 3.46
CA GLY A 271 21.94 37.85 3.46
C GLY A 271 21.90 39.34 3.21
#